data_AF-A0A6P2C829-F1
#
_entry.id   AF-A0A6P2C829-F1
#
_cell.length_a   1.000
_cell.length_b   1.000
_cell.length_c   1.000
_cell.angle_alpha   90.00
_cell.angle_beta   90.00
_cell.angle_gamma   90.00
#
_symmetry.space_group_name_H-M   'P 1'
#
loop_
_entity.id
_entity.type
_entity.pdbx_description
1 polymer ?
#
loop_
_entity_poly.entity_id
_entity_poly.type
_entity_poly.pdbx_seq_one_letter_code
_entity_poly.pdbx_strand_id
1 'polypeptide(L)'
;MRPGPHPARIARGRHCRLPRSRPVRRVRPPRRTARRWREPGDRPVTVPDAVRWPGREHRRLSEAVEYADVVLSAVSARLLSSPTPCRAWNLRMLLEHGDDSLAVLLEGLTAQRIAEPPAAAPPDPARSAADLVGAFRRRAAELLDASAQADSGCLVSVEGYPLPIDCLRTVGVLEIAVHAWDISQACGQRLPLPEDLAAYLLTQVGLLVPRLGREPLFSAPVQAPARSSSGERLIAYLGRPVRPA
;
A
#
# COMPACT_ATOMS: atom_id res chain seq x y z
N MET A 1 -15.94 -50.65 46.29
CA MET A 1 -17.33 -50.19 46.49
C MET A 1 -17.33 -48.67 46.66
N ARG A 2 -18.08 -47.96 45.81
CA ARG A 2 -18.58 -46.57 46.01
C ARG A 2 -19.98 -46.68 46.65
N PRO A 3 -20.51 -45.67 47.40
CA PRO A 3 -20.93 -44.37 46.85
C PRO A 3 -20.76 -43.12 47.75
N GLY A 4 -20.96 -41.92 47.16
CA GLY A 4 -21.00 -40.59 47.82
C GLY A 4 -22.35 -40.29 48.53
N PRO A 5 -22.71 -39.02 48.87
CA PRO A 5 -22.55 -37.80 48.08
C PRO A 5 -22.07 -36.51 48.82
N HIS A 6 -21.91 -35.46 48.02
CA HIS A 6 -21.47 -34.06 48.26
C HIS A 6 -22.50 -33.20 49.05
N PRO A 7 -22.13 -32.02 49.62
CA PRO A 7 -22.07 -30.75 48.86
C PRO A 7 -20.83 -29.87 49.20
N ALA A 8 -20.11 -29.35 48.21
CA ALA A 8 -20.27 -28.04 47.58
C ALA A 8 -20.17 -26.84 48.56
N ARG A 9 -18.99 -26.22 48.63
CA ARG A 9 -18.84 -24.83 49.08
C ARG A 9 -18.05 -24.02 48.05
N ILE A 10 -18.82 -23.21 47.33
CA ILE A 10 -18.43 -22.26 46.31
C ILE A 10 -17.73 -21.07 46.99
N ALA A 11 -16.44 -20.87 46.71
CA ALA A 11 -15.78 -19.60 47.00
C ALA A 11 -15.96 -18.67 45.80
N ARG A 12 -16.64 -17.55 46.06
CA ARG A 12 -17.11 -16.55 45.10
C ARG A 12 -15.94 -15.80 44.45
N GLY A 13 -16.07 -15.57 43.14
CA GLY A 13 -15.11 -14.87 42.31
C GLY A 13 -14.92 -13.39 42.69
N ARG A 14 -13.68 -12.92 42.51
CA ARG A 14 -13.37 -11.49 42.39
C ARG A 14 -13.61 -11.10 40.94
N HIS A 15 -14.78 -10.52 40.68
CA HIS A 15 -15.08 -9.86 39.41
C HIS A 15 -14.18 -8.62 39.26
N CYS A 16 -13.20 -8.68 38.34
CA CYS A 16 -12.63 -7.47 37.77
C CYS A 16 -13.74 -6.72 37.02
N ARG A 17 -14.20 -5.60 37.58
CA ARG A 17 -15.11 -4.68 36.89
C ARG A 17 -14.32 -3.95 35.80
N LEU A 18 -14.57 -4.27 34.53
CA LEU A 18 -14.16 -3.43 33.42
C LEU A 18 -14.89 -2.08 33.50
N PRO A 19 -14.21 -0.93 33.31
CA PRO A 19 -14.88 0.35 33.24
C PRO A 19 -15.73 0.42 31.96
N ARG A 20 -17.00 0.82 32.11
CA ARG A 20 -17.92 1.06 31.00
C ARG A 20 -17.43 2.24 30.16
N SER A 21 -17.22 2.01 28.86
CA SER A 21 -16.92 3.04 27.87
C SER A 21 -18.04 4.09 27.85
N ARG A 22 -17.70 5.36 28.09
CA ARG A 22 -18.63 6.48 27.88
C ARG A 22 -18.78 6.73 26.37
N PRO A 23 -19.98 7.05 25.86
CA PRO A 23 -20.13 7.40 24.45
C PRO A 23 -19.42 8.73 24.17
N VAL A 24 -18.56 8.72 23.15
CA VAL A 24 -17.91 9.93 22.63
C VAL A 24 -19.00 10.85 22.08
N ARG A 25 -19.12 12.05 22.63
CA ARG A 25 -20.02 13.09 22.10
C ARG A 25 -19.60 13.40 20.65
N ARG A 26 -20.53 13.28 19.71
CA ARG A 26 -20.34 13.73 18.32
C ARG A 26 -19.99 15.22 18.31
N VAL A 27 -18.77 15.55 17.87
CA VAL A 27 -18.38 16.92 17.56
C VAL A 27 -19.03 17.29 16.23
N ARG A 28 -19.86 18.35 16.24
CA ARG A 28 -20.43 18.90 15.00
C ARG A 28 -19.32 19.56 14.17
N PRO A 29 -19.24 19.32 12.85
CA PRO A 29 -18.29 20.03 12.01
C PRO A 29 -18.70 21.51 11.90
N PRO A 30 -17.73 22.44 11.73
CA PRO A 30 -18.04 23.84 11.51
C PRO A 30 -18.81 24.01 10.20
N ARG A 31 -19.79 24.91 10.21
CA ARG A 31 -20.55 25.29 9.00
C ARG A 31 -19.58 25.92 8.00
N ARG A 32 -19.30 25.23 6.89
CA ARG A 32 -18.58 25.79 5.75
C ARG A 32 -19.43 26.90 5.13
N THR A 33 -19.00 28.15 5.27
CA THR A 33 -19.46 29.23 4.39
C THR A 33 -18.96 28.93 2.99
N ALA A 34 -19.88 28.71 2.05
CA ALA A 34 -19.57 28.51 0.64
C ALA A 34 -18.93 29.77 0.06
N ARG A 35 -17.59 29.84 0.01
CA ARG A 35 -16.93 30.68 -0.99
C ARG A 35 -17.10 29.99 -2.32
N ARG A 36 -17.95 30.56 -3.16
CA ARG A 36 -18.12 30.19 -4.57
C ARG A 36 -16.77 30.35 -5.27
N TRP A 37 -16.12 29.24 -5.57
CA TRP A 37 -14.94 29.23 -6.43
C TRP A 37 -15.34 29.73 -7.82
N ARG A 38 -14.57 30.66 -8.38
CA ARG A 38 -14.64 31.00 -9.80
C ARG A 38 -13.90 29.91 -10.56
N GLU A 39 -14.49 29.39 -11.63
CA GLU A 39 -13.82 28.45 -12.51
C GLU A 39 -12.50 29.05 -13.02
N PRO A 40 -11.37 28.32 -12.95
CA PRO A 40 -10.15 28.75 -13.62
C PRO A 40 -10.41 28.74 -15.13
N GLY A 41 -10.23 29.89 -15.79
CA GLY A 41 -10.31 29.97 -17.25
C GLY A 41 -9.28 29.05 -17.92
N ASP A 42 -9.59 28.66 -19.16
CA ASP A 42 -8.93 27.70 -20.08
C ASP A 42 -7.43 27.91 -20.35
N ARG A 43 -6.61 28.19 -19.33
CA ARG A 43 -5.16 28.18 -19.46
C ARG A 43 -4.67 26.74 -19.31
N PRO A 44 -4.06 26.15 -20.35
CA PRO A 44 -3.46 24.83 -20.23
C PRO A 44 -2.41 24.86 -19.11
N VAL A 45 -2.55 23.94 -18.15
CA VAL A 45 -1.52 23.68 -17.15
C VAL A 45 -0.33 23.06 -17.88
N THR A 46 0.70 23.85 -18.15
CA THR A 46 1.96 23.35 -18.71
C THR A 46 2.71 22.62 -17.60
N VAL A 47 2.73 21.28 -17.65
CA VAL A 47 3.69 20.48 -16.87
C VAL A 47 5.09 20.82 -17.43
N PRO A 48 6.08 21.16 -16.59
CA PRO A 48 7.43 21.46 -17.09
C PRO A 48 7.99 20.29 -17.90
N ASP A 49 8.60 20.57 -19.06
CA ASP A 49 9.31 19.61 -19.94
C ASP A 49 10.45 18.81 -19.26
N ALA A 50 10.67 19.03 -17.96
CA ALA A 50 11.88 18.66 -17.24
C ALA A 50 11.85 17.27 -16.59
N VAL A 51 10.68 16.64 -16.46
CA VAL A 51 10.64 15.25 -16.02
C VAL A 51 10.48 14.38 -17.25
N ARG A 52 11.57 13.73 -17.67
CA ARG A 52 11.54 12.70 -18.70
C ARG A 52 11.58 11.35 -18.01
N TRP A 53 10.45 10.65 -18.06
CA TRP A 53 10.40 9.25 -17.68
C TRP A 53 11.13 8.44 -18.76
N PRO A 54 11.96 7.46 -18.38
CA PRO A 54 12.88 6.80 -19.31
C PRO A 54 12.20 5.91 -20.36
N GLY A 55 10.87 5.80 -20.38
CA GLY A 55 10.13 4.98 -21.34
C GLY A 55 10.33 3.48 -21.09
N ARG A 56 10.65 3.10 -19.85
CA ARG A 56 10.91 1.72 -19.43
C ARG A 56 9.93 1.24 -18.36
N GLU A 57 8.93 2.04 -18.04
CA GLU A 57 8.02 1.87 -16.91
C GLU A 57 7.21 0.57 -17.06
N HIS A 58 6.74 0.27 -18.28
CA HIS A 58 6.04 -0.99 -18.56
C HIS A 58 6.92 -2.22 -18.30
N ARG A 59 8.19 -2.20 -18.73
CA ARG A 59 9.14 -3.30 -18.45
C ARG A 59 9.37 -3.45 -16.95
N ARG A 60 9.57 -2.33 -16.24
CA ARG A 60 9.77 -2.35 -14.78
C ARG A 60 8.52 -2.82 -14.04
N LEU A 61 7.33 -2.56 -14.60
CA LEU A 61 6.07 -3.09 -14.08
C LEU A 61 6.00 -4.61 -14.25
N SER A 62 6.37 -5.15 -15.42
CA SER A 62 6.47 -6.60 -15.63
C SER A 62 7.39 -7.25 -14.59
N GLU A 63 8.60 -6.71 -14.40
CA GLU A 63 9.57 -7.20 -13.41
C GLU A 63 9.00 -7.18 -11.98
N ALA A 64 8.24 -6.14 -11.62
CA ALA A 64 7.58 -6.05 -10.32
C ALA A 64 6.46 -7.10 -10.17
N VAL A 65 5.66 -7.33 -11.21
CA VAL A 65 4.60 -8.36 -11.22
C VAL A 65 5.20 -9.76 -11.08
N GLU A 66 6.27 -10.05 -11.82
CA GLU A 66 6.98 -11.33 -11.75
C GLU A 66 7.56 -11.58 -10.34
N TYR A 67 8.18 -10.56 -9.74
CA TYR A 67 8.67 -10.64 -8.36
C TYR A 67 7.53 -10.88 -7.35
N ALA A 68 6.42 -10.16 -7.50
CA ALA A 68 5.25 -10.33 -6.64
C ALA A 68 4.67 -11.74 -6.75
N ASP A 69 4.61 -12.33 -7.94
CA ASP A 69 4.07 -13.68 -8.13
C ASP A 69 4.88 -14.76 -7.39
N VAL A 70 6.22 -14.65 -7.43
CA VAL A 70 7.13 -15.52 -6.67
C VAL A 70 6.87 -15.41 -5.16
N VAL A 71 6.74 -14.18 -4.66
CA VAL A 71 6.52 -13.93 -3.23
C VAL A 71 5.15 -14.44 -2.76
N LEU A 72 4.09 -14.14 -3.51
CA LEU A 72 2.70 -14.44 -3.14
C LEU A 72 2.45 -15.94 -2.97
N SER A 73 3.27 -16.79 -3.59
CA SER A 73 3.20 -18.25 -3.46
C SER A 73 3.50 -18.76 -2.03
N ALA A 74 4.11 -17.96 -1.15
CA ALA A 74 4.32 -18.31 0.26
C ALA A 74 3.21 -17.84 1.21
N VAL A 75 2.21 -17.11 0.72
CA VAL A 75 1.10 -16.65 1.55
C VAL A 75 0.22 -17.84 1.95
N SER A 76 -0.12 -17.93 3.23
CA SER A 76 -1.02 -18.95 3.76
C SER A 76 -1.96 -18.36 4.82
N ALA A 77 -3.07 -19.04 5.08
CA ALA A 77 -4.06 -18.60 6.06
C ALA A 77 -3.46 -18.34 7.46
N ARG A 78 -2.45 -19.13 7.87
CA ARG A 78 -1.76 -18.99 9.16
C ARG A 78 -0.97 -17.68 9.28
N LEU A 79 -0.55 -17.11 8.14
CA LEU A 79 0.31 -15.93 8.10
C LEU A 79 -0.47 -14.62 7.96
N LEU A 80 -1.79 -14.66 7.73
CA LEU A 80 -2.58 -13.45 7.48
C LEU A 80 -2.56 -12.46 8.65
N SER A 81 -2.41 -12.93 9.88
CA SER A 81 -2.28 -12.09 11.07
C SER A 81 -0.84 -11.71 11.41
N SER A 82 0.16 -12.18 10.66
CA SER A 82 1.56 -11.84 10.87
C SER A 82 1.79 -10.34 10.69
N PRO A 83 2.65 -9.71 11.52
CA PRO A 83 3.04 -8.32 11.32
C PRO A 83 3.84 -8.16 10.01
N THR A 84 3.76 -6.98 9.41
CA THR A 84 4.53 -6.60 8.22
C THR A 84 5.52 -5.45 8.54
N PRO A 85 6.53 -5.20 7.71
CA PRO A 85 7.37 -4.01 7.83
C PRO A 85 6.61 -2.69 7.59
N CYS A 86 5.48 -2.73 6.88
CA CYS A 86 4.56 -1.61 6.80
C CYS A 86 3.83 -1.45 8.15
N ARG A 87 4.22 -0.42 8.92
CA ARG A 87 3.79 -0.27 10.31
C ARG A 87 2.26 -0.23 10.41
N ALA A 88 1.75 -0.82 11.49
CA ALA A 88 0.33 -0.97 11.79
C ALA A 88 -0.46 -1.93 10.88
N TRP A 89 0.16 -2.54 9.86
CA TRP A 89 -0.51 -3.52 9.00
C TRP A 89 -0.02 -4.94 9.27
N ASN A 90 -0.98 -5.85 9.40
CA ASN A 90 -0.73 -7.28 9.25
C ASN A 90 -0.81 -7.68 7.76
N LEU A 91 -0.42 -8.91 7.45
CA LEU A 91 -0.36 -9.39 6.07
C LEU A 91 -1.72 -9.32 5.35
N ARG A 92 -2.83 -9.55 6.05
CA ARG A 92 -4.18 -9.35 5.46
C ARG A 92 -4.39 -7.91 5.01
N MET A 93 -4.17 -6.95 5.90
CA MET A 93 -4.37 -5.52 5.59
C MET A 93 -3.48 -5.08 4.42
N LEU A 94 -2.25 -5.58 4.36
CA LEU A 94 -1.32 -5.31 3.26
C LEU A 94 -1.83 -5.86 1.91
N LEU A 95 -2.38 -7.07 1.89
CA LEU A 95 -2.95 -7.66 0.66
C LEU A 95 -4.23 -6.95 0.21
N GLU A 96 -5.10 -6.58 1.15
CA GLU A 96 -6.30 -5.78 0.88
C GLU A 96 -5.92 -4.41 0.31
N HIS A 97 -4.95 -3.74 0.93
CA HIS A 97 -4.42 -2.47 0.42
C HIS A 97 -3.80 -2.62 -0.97
N GLY A 98 -3.07 -3.70 -1.24
CA GLY A 98 -2.51 -3.95 -2.57
C GLY A 98 -3.60 -4.09 -3.63
N ASP A 99 -4.67 -4.83 -3.35
CA ASP A 99 -5.84 -4.96 -4.24
C ASP A 99 -6.48 -3.59 -4.52
N ASP A 100 -6.75 -2.81 -3.46
CA ASP A 100 -7.38 -1.50 -3.57
C ASP A 100 -6.51 -0.47 -4.32
N SER A 101 -5.22 -0.39 -3.99
CA SER A 101 -4.30 0.57 -4.60
C SER A 101 -4.08 0.28 -6.07
N LEU A 102 -3.96 -1.00 -6.45
CA LEU A 102 -3.83 -1.38 -7.85
C LEU A 102 -5.13 -1.12 -8.63
N ALA A 103 -6.29 -1.25 -8.01
CA ALA A 103 -7.55 -0.87 -8.64
C ALA A 103 -7.63 0.64 -8.93
N VAL A 104 -7.16 1.49 -8.02
CA VAL A 104 -7.08 2.94 -8.23
C VAL A 104 -6.10 3.30 -9.35
N LEU A 105 -4.93 2.66 -9.38
CA LEU A 105 -3.95 2.87 -10.45
C LEU A 105 -4.48 2.41 -11.81
N LEU A 106 -5.23 1.31 -11.85
CA LEU A 106 -5.89 0.81 -13.05
C LEU A 106 -6.94 1.81 -13.57
N GLU A 107 -7.74 2.41 -12.68
CA GLU A 107 -8.67 3.50 -13.03
C GLU A 107 -7.91 4.66 -13.67
N GLY A 108 -6.80 5.08 -13.07
CA GLY A 108 -5.99 6.17 -13.62
C GLY A 108 -5.38 5.85 -14.99
N LEU A 109 -4.93 4.63 -15.24
CA LEU A 109 -4.39 4.23 -16.55
C LEU A 109 -5.47 4.11 -17.63
N THR A 110 -6.69 3.66 -17.27
CA THR A 110 -7.76 3.35 -18.24
C THR A 110 -8.71 4.52 -18.47
N ALA A 111 -9.07 5.25 -17.41
CA ALA A 111 -10.00 6.37 -17.46
C ALA A 111 -9.30 7.74 -17.46
N GLN A 112 -7.96 7.77 -17.35
CA GLN A 112 -7.15 9.00 -17.28
C GLN A 112 -7.61 9.95 -16.15
N ARG A 113 -8.22 9.38 -15.11
CA ARG A 113 -8.72 10.11 -13.95
C ARG A 113 -8.63 9.23 -12.71
N ILE A 114 -8.24 9.83 -11.60
CA ILE A 114 -8.39 9.27 -10.26
C ILE A 114 -9.18 10.30 -9.47
N ALA A 115 -10.39 9.93 -9.07
CA ALA A 115 -11.21 10.72 -8.17
C ALA A 115 -10.75 10.54 -6.71
N GLU A 116 -11.25 11.39 -5.80
CA GLU A 116 -11.09 11.15 -4.37
C GLU A 116 -11.64 9.75 -4.05
N PRO A 117 -10.82 8.84 -3.48
CA PRO A 117 -11.26 7.49 -3.24
C PRO A 117 -12.42 7.51 -2.23
N PRO A 118 -13.44 6.65 -2.41
CA PRO A 118 -14.47 6.48 -1.40
C PRO A 118 -13.82 6.04 -0.08
N ALA A 119 -14.50 6.30 1.04
CA ALA A 119 -14.01 5.84 2.34
C ALA A 119 -13.69 4.34 2.28
N ALA A 120 -12.51 3.96 2.76
CA ALA A 120 -12.04 2.58 2.71
C ALA A 120 -13.11 1.62 3.23
N ALA A 121 -13.44 0.61 2.44
CA ALA A 121 -14.37 -0.42 2.87
C ALA A 121 -13.79 -1.13 4.11
N PRO A 122 -14.62 -1.52 5.08
CA PRO A 122 -14.13 -2.32 6.19
C PRO A 122 -13.54 -3.63 5.64
N PRO A 123 -12.46 -4.16 6.26
CA PRO A 123 -11.91 -5.46 5.87
C PRO A 123 -12.99 -6.51 5.82
N ASP A 124 -13.06 -7.29 4.74
CA ASP A 124 -13.97 -8.42 4.63
C ASP A 124 -13.34 -9.64 5.32
N PRO A 125 -13.79 -10.03 6.53
CA PRO A 125 -13.20 -11.14 7.25
C PRO A 125 -13.47 -12.49 6.55
N ALA A 126 -14.39 -12.55 5.59
CA ALA A 126 -14.72 -13.77 4.86
C ALA A 126 -13.69 -14.12 3.78
N ARG A 127 -12.90 -13.16 3.28
CA ARG A 127 -11.88 -13.43 2.25
C ARG A 127 -10.81 -14.36 2.77
N SER A 128 -10.63 -15.51 2.11
CA SER A 128 -9.54 -16.44 2.41
C SER A 128 -8.19 -15.89 1.96
N ALA A 129 -7.09 -16.55 2.36
CA ALA A 129 -5.76 -16.22 1.84
C ALA A 129 -5.69 -16.34 0.31
N ALA A 130 -6.37 -17.36 -0.26
CA ALA A 130 -6.41 -17.56 -1.70
C ALA A 130 -7.18 -16.44 -2.42
N ASP A 131 -8.27 -15.94 -1.83
CA ASP A 131 -9.05 -14.83 -2.41
C ASP A 131 -8.28 -13.51 -2.41
N LEU A 132 -7.53 -13.25 -1.34
CA LEU A 132 -6.66 -12.08 -1.21
C LEU A 132 -5.52 -12.11 -2.24
N VAL A 133 -4.77 -13.22 -2.28
CA VAL A 133 -3.69 -13.42 -3.24
C VAL A 133 -4.20 -13.38 -4.68
N GLY A 134 -5.33 -14.05 -4.94
CA GLY A 134 -5.94 -14.09 -6.26
C GLY A 134 -6.37 -12.70 -6.74
N ALA A 135 -6.91 -11.86 -5.87
CA ALA A 135 -7.27 -10.50 -6.24
C ALA A 135 -6.04 -9.63 -6.52
N PHE A 136 -5.03 -9.66 -5.64
CA PHE A 136 -3.77 -8.94 -5.89
C PHE A 136 -3.17 -9.33 -7.25
N ARG A 137 -3.06 -10.63 -7.54
CA ARG A 137 -2.55 -11.14 -8.83
C ARG A 137 -3.35 -10.63 -10.02
N ARG A 138 -4.68 -10.71 -9.95
CA ARG A 138 -5.56 -10.22 -11.01
C ARG A 138 -5.37 -8.72 -11.25
N ARG A 139 -5.35 -7.91 -10.18
CA ARG A 139 -5.14 -6.46 -10.31
C ARG A 139 -3.76 -6.10 -10.85
N ALA A 140 -2.71 -6.80 -10.43
CA ALA A 140 -1.37 -6.59 -10.96
C ALA A 140 -1.30 -6.90 -12.47
N ALA A 141 -1.94 -7.99 -12.91
CA ALA A 141 -2.03 -8.34 -14.33
C ALA A 141 -2.85 -7.32 -15.13
N GLU A 142 -4.03 -6.93 -14.65
CA GLU A 142 -4.86 -5.91 -15.28
C GLU A 142 -4.12 -4.56 -15.41
N LEU A 143 -3.37 -4.17 -14.38
CA LEU A 143 -2.55 -2.96 -14.40
C LEU A 143 -1.41 -3.05 -15.42
N LEU A 144 -0.76 -4.22 -15.54
CA LEU A 144 0.28 -4.47 -16.52
C LEU A 144 -0.28 -4.37 -17.96
N ASP A 145 -1.44 -4.97 -18.21
CA ASP A 145 -2.13 -4.93 -19.50
C ASP A 145 -2.58 -3.50 -19.86
N ALA A 146 -3.16 -2.76 -18.90
CA ALA A 146 -3.53 -1.37 -19.11
C ALA A 146 -2.30 -0.48 -19.36
N SER A 147 -1.19 -0.76 -18.66
CA SER A 147 0.08 -0.07 -18.87
C SER A 147 0.63 -0.29 -20.28
N ALA A 148 0.46 -1.48 -20.87
CA ALA A 148 0.87 -1.76 -22.24
C ALA A 148 0.06 -0.96 -23.28
N GLN A 149 -1.21 -0.72 -23.00
CA GLN A 149 -2.15 -0.06 -23.92
C GLN A 149 -2.15 1.46 -23.80
N ALA A 150 -1.69 2.00 -22.67
CA ALA A 150 -1.76 3.43 -22.43
C ALA A 150 -0.76 4.24 -23.28
N ASP A 151 -1.21 5.37 -23.81
CA ASP A 151 -0.37 6.25 -24.60
C ASP A 151 0.60 7.05 -23.73
N SER A 152 1.90 6.85 -23.95
CA SER A 152 2.94 7.67 -23.32
C SER A 152 2.78 9.14 -23.70
N GLY A 153 3.00 10.05 -22.75
CA GLY A 153 2.82 11.49 -22.94
C GLY A 153 1.40 12.02 -22.64
N CYS A 154 0.43 11.14 -22.40
CA CYS A 154 -0.88 11.54 -21.88
C CYS A 154 -0.80 12.00 -20.41
N LEU A 155 -1.78 12.82 -20.02
CA LEU A 155 -1.98 13.27 -18.65
C LEU A 155 -3.15 12.51 -18.01
N VAL A 156 -2.99 12.21 -16.73
CA VAL A 156 -4.01 11.66 -15.83
C VAL A 156 -4.41 12.77 -14.86
N SER A 157 -5.70 13.00 -14.68
CA SER A 157 -6.22 13.93 -13.67
C SER A 157 -6.36 13.23 -12.32
N VAL A 158 -5.49 13.51 -11.36
CA VAL A 158 -5.57 12.99 -9.97
C VAL A 158 -6.10 14.09 -9.06
N GLU A 159 -7.32 13.93 -8.55
CA GLU A 159 -8.01 14.93 -7.73
C GLU A 159 -8.03 16.35 -8.36
N GLY A 160 -8.10 16.41 -9.69
CA GLY A 160 -8.09 17.65 -10.46
C GLY A 160 -6.69 18.20 -10.80
N TYR A 161 -5.61 17.54 -10.37
CA TYR A 161 -4.24 17.88 -10.73
C TYR A 161 -3.74 17.01 -11.89
N PRO A 162 -3.16 17.60 -12.96
CA PRO A 162 -2.61 16.84 -14.06
C PRO A 162 -1.27 16.19 -13.67
N LEU A 163 -1.16 14.89 -13.88
CA LEU A 163 0.08 14.12 -13.73
C LEU A 163 0.39 13.35 -15.02
N PRO A 164 1.65 13.27 -15.46
CA PRO A 164 2.03 12.41 -16.57
C PRO A 164 1.72 10.94 -16.28
N ILE A 165 1.20 10.22 -17.28
CA ILE A 165 0.83 8.81 -17.12
C ILE A 165 2.00 7.91 -16.70
N ASP A 166 3.23 8.27 -17.10
CA ASP A 166 4.45 7.56 -16.70
C ASP A 166 4.77 7.72 -15.21
N CYS A 167 4.31 8.82 -14.59
CA CYS A 167 4.33 8.95 -13.14
C CYS A 167 3.44 7.88 -12.51
N LEU A 168 2.23 7.68 -13.04
CA LEU A 168 1.30 6.68 -12.53
C LEU A 168 1.83 5.24 -12.72
N ARG A 169 2.41 4.95 -13.88
CA ARG A 169 3.09 3.67 -14.12
C ARG A 169 4.21 3.44 -13.10
N THR A 170 5.03 4.45 -12.84
CA THR A 170 6.14 4.34 -11.87
C THR A 170 5.63 4.16 -10.44
N VAL A 171 4.52 4.79 -10.07
CA VAL A 171 3.84 4.53 -8.79
C VAL A 171 3.41 3.06 -8.73
N GLY A 172 2.81 2.50 -9.79
CA GLY A 172 2.47 1.07 -9.84
C GLY A 172 3.67 0.15 -9.66
N VAL A 173 4.82 0.47 -10.27
CA VAL A 173 6.07 -0.26 -10.04
C VAL A 173 6.48 -0.22 -8.56
N LEU A 174 6.44 0.97 -7.94
CA LEU A 174 6.80 1.16 -6.54
C LEU A 174 5.87 0.38 -5.60
N GLU A 175 4.57 0.52 -5.78
CA GLU A 175 3.51 -0.14 -5.00
C GLU A 175 3.68 -1.66 -5.02
N ILE A 176 3.75 -2.26 -6.22
CA ILE A 176 3.88 -3.72 -6.36
C ILE A 176 5.20 -4.20 -5.77
N ALA A 177 6.34 -3.58 -6.13
CA ALA A 177 7.64 -4.08 -5.72
C ALA A 177 7.85 -3.98 -4.21
N VAL A 178 7.53 -2.84 -3.61
CA VAL A 178 7.75 -2.60 -2.17
C VAL A 178 6.81 -3.44 -1.33
N HIS A 179 5.54 -3.59 -1.73
CA HIS A 179 4.60 -4.42 -0.99
C HIS A 179 4.85 -5.92 -1.20
N ALA A 180 5.32 -6.35 -2.36
CA ALA A 180 5.86 -7.70 -2.52
C ALA A 180 7.05 -7.94 -1.57
N TRP A 181 7.96 -6.98 -1.41
CA TRP A 181 9.02 -7.10 -0.41
C TRP A 181 8.46 -7.21 1.01
N ASP A 182 7.50 -6.35 1.39
CA ASP A 182 6.83 -6.41 2.71
C ASP A 182 6.17 -7.78 2.97
N ILE A 183 5.50 -8.36 1.96
CA ILE A 183 4.91 -9.71 2.02
C ILE A 183 5.99 -10.77 2.20
N SER A 184 7.09 -10.69 1.46
CA SER A 184 8.20 -11.65 1.56
C SER A 184 8.80 -11.69 2.97
N GLN A 185 8.90 -10.53 3.63
CA GLN A 185 9.33 -10.41 5.01
C GLN A 185 8.32 -11.05 5.98
N ALA A 186 7.02 -10.75 5.82
CA ALA A 186 5.95 -11.27 6.67
C ALA A 186 5.76 -12.80 6.53
N CYS A 187 6.03 -13.33 5.34
CA CYS A 187 5.99 -14.77 5.05
C CYS A 187 7.30 -15.49 5.43
N GLY A 188 8.34 -14.77 5.81
CA GLY A 188 9.63 -15.33 6.24
C GLY A 188 10.56 -15.79 5.11
N GLN A 189 10.17 -15.62 3.84
CA GLN A 189 11.06 -15.92 2.70
C GLN A 189 12.27 -14.98 2.66
N ARG A 190 12.07 -13.71 3.06
CA ARG A 190 13.11 -12.66 3.10
C ARG A 190 13.84 -12.45 1.78
N LEU A 191 13.11 -12.50 0.66
CA LEU A 191 13.69 -12.26 -0.66
C LEU A 191 14.09 -10.79 -0.79
N PRO A 192 15.31 -10.48 -1.25
CA PRO A 192 15.68 -9.11 -1.56
C PRO A 192 14.86 -8.60 -2.76
N LEU A 193 14.69 -7.28 -2.85
CA LEU A 193 14.23 -6.67 -4.10
C LEU A 193 15.21 -6.98 -5.23
N PRO A 194 14.74 -7.27 -6.46
CA PRO A 194 15.61 -7.37 -7.62
C PRO A 194 16.44 -6.08 -7.79
N GLU A 195 17.76 -6.22 -7.93
CA GLU A 195 18.68 -5.08 -7.83
C GLU A 195 18.43 -4.01 -8.89
N ASP A 196 18.17 -4.40 -10.15
CA ASP A 196 17.89 -3.46 -11.24
C ASP A 196 16.57 -2.71 -11.06
N LEU A 197 15.55 -3.40 -10.53
CA LEU A 197 14.25 -2.81 -10.20
C LEU A 197 14.39 -1.81 -9.05
N ALA A 198 15.15 -2.16 -8.03
CA ALA A 198 15.43 -1.27 -6.91
C ALA A 198 16.30 -0.06 -7.31
N ALA A 199 17.31 -0.27 -8.16
CA ALA A 199 18.15 0.80 -8.70
C ALA A 199 17.31 1.78 -9.53
N TYR A 200 16.41 1.27 -10.36
CA TYR A 200 15.43 2.08 -11.08
C TYR A 200 14.58 2.91 -10.11
N LEU A 201 13.91 2.26 -9.15
CA LEU A 201 13.03 2.96 -8.21
C LEU A 201 13.78 3.98 -7.35
N LEU A 202 15.04 3.75 -6.97
CA LEU A 202 15.86 4.73 -6.26
C LEU A 202 16.04 6.05 -7.04
N THR A 203 16.12 5.99 -8.37
CA THR A 203 16.22 7.22 -9.19
C THR A 203 14.91 8.01 -9.21
N GLN A 204 13.78 7.34 -8.94
CA GLN A 204 12.44 7.93 -9.03
C GLN A 204 11.84 8.29 -7.67
N VAL A 205 12.26 7.62 -6.59
CA VAL A 205 11.59 7.68 -5.28
C VAL A 205 11.57 9.09 -4.68
N GLY A 206 12.55 9.93 -4.99
CA GLY A 206 12.57 11.33 -4.54
C GLY A 206 11.49 12.21 -5.16
N LEU A 207 11.01 11.84 -6.36
CA LEU A 207 9.91 12.53 -7.04
C LEU A 207 8.54 12.03 -6.53
N LEU A 208 8.46 10.74 -6.21
CA LEU A 208 7.20 10.10 -5.81
C LEU A 208 6.90 10.26 -4.31
N VAL A 209 7.94 10.18 -3.48
CA VAL A 209 7.82 10.15 -2.03
C VAL A 209 8.68 11.28 -1.44
N PRO A 210 8.07 12.38 -0.98
CA PRO A 210 8.83 13.48 -0.40
C PRO A 210 9.57 13.03 0.86
N ARG A 211 10.68 13.70 1.19
CA ARG A 211 11.43 13.41 2.43
C ARG A 211 10.70 13.89 3.69
N LEU A 212 9.95 14.99 3.61
CA LEU A 212 9.22 15.63 4.70
C LEU A 212 7.72 15.64 4.39
N GLY A 213 6.87 15.68 5.43
CA GLY A 213 5.41 15.74 5.24
C GLY A 213 4.78 14.48 4.63
N ARG A 214 5.46 13.34 4.74
CA ARG A 214 5.10 12.05 4.14
C ARG A 214 4.20 11.16 5.00
N GLU A 215 3.98 11.53 6.26
CA GLU A 215 3.04 10.84 7.15
C GLU A 215 1.59 11.22 6.77
N PRO A 216 0.61 10.30 6.88
CA PRO A 216 0.75 8.93 7.41
C PRO A 216 1.15 7.89 6.34
N LEU A 217 1.35 8.28 5.08
CA LEU A 217 1.55 7.36 3.96
C LEU A 217 2.89 6.61 4.01
N PHE A 218 3.95 7.30 4.46
CA PHE A 218 5.27 6.70 4.61
C PHE A 218 5.93 7.17 5.90
N SER A 219 6.48 6.24 6.68
CA SER A 219 7.32 6.57 7.83
C SER A 219 8.58 7.33 7.43
N ALA A 220 9.16 8.10 8.35
CA ALA A 220 10.43 8.80 8.14
C ALA A 220 11.55 7.85 7.63
N PRO A 221 12.41 8.30 6.70
CA PRO A 221 13.56 7.51 6.25
C PRO A 221 14.43 7.03 7.41
N VAL A 222 14.94 5.80 7.32
CA VAL A 222 15.92 5.26 8.27
C VAL A 222 17.31 5.21 7.64
N GLN A 223 18.34 5.11 8.48
CA GLN A 223 19.72 5.04 8.00
C GLN A 223 20.00 3.68 7.34
N ALA A 224 20.38 3.69 6.07
CA ALA A 224 20.91 2.51 5.39
C ALA A 224 22.39 2.29 5.79
N PRO A 225 22.83 1.03 5.96
CA PRO A 225 24.26 0.71 6.07
C PRO A 225 25.11 1.30 4.93
N ALA A 226 26.37 1.63 5.23
CA ALA A 226 27.26 2.30 4.27
C ALA A 226 27.55 1.51 2.98
N ARG A 227 27.40 0.18 3.01
CA ARG A 227 27.61 -0.72 1.87
C ARG A 227 26.31 -1.41 1.43
N SER A 228 25.20 -0.68 1.51
CA SER A 228 23.89 -1.22 1.19
C SER A 228 23.61 -1.38 -0.30
N SER A 229 22.87 -2.43 -0.65
CA SER A 229 22.36 -2.63 -2.00
C SER A 229 21.35 -1.53 -2.40
N SER A 230 20.95 -1.48 -3.67
CA SER A 230 19.89 -0.55 -4.09
C SER A 230 18.57 -0.87 -3.40
N GLY A 231 18.24 -2.16 -3.26
CA GLY A 231 17.07 -2.61 -2.51
C GLY A 231 17.06 -2.10 -1.06
N GLU A 232 18.18 -2.28 -0.35
CA GLU A 232 18.28 -1.81 1.03
C GLU A 232 18.15 -0.29 1.15
N ARG A 233 18.82 0.47 0.27
CA ARG A 233 18.71 1.94 0.27
C ARG A 233 17.28 2.41 -0.02
N LEU A 234 16.56 1.74 -0.93
CA LEU A 234 15.18 2.06 -1.25
C LEU A 234 14.26 1.80 -0.05
N ILE A 235 14.33 0.60 0.53
CA ILE A 235 13.52 0.21 1.69
C ILE A 235 13.79 1.14 2.88
N ALA A 236 15.05 1.49 3.12
CA ALA A 236 15.44 2.46 4.15
C ALA A 236 14.87 3.86 3.87
N TYR A 237 14.92 4.34 2.62
CA TYR A 237 14.28 5.59 2.21
C TYR A 237 12.78 5.58 2.46
N LEU A 238 12.12 4.43 2.28
CA LEU A 238 10.70 4.21 2.51
C LEU A 238 10.35 3.95 3.99
N GLY A 239 11.30 4.18 4.91
CA GLY A 239 11.10 4.15 6.36
C GLY A 239 11.03 2.76 6.98
N ARG A 240 11.43 1.73 6.23
CA ARG A 240 11.45 0.34 6.68
C ARG A 240 12.87 -0.04 7.13
N PRO A 241 13.04 -0.75 8.26
CA PRO A 241 14.35 -1.24 8.67
C PRO A 241 14.83 -2.38 7.74
N VAL A 242 16.08 -2.28 7.28
CA VAL A 242 16.72 -3.25 6.37
C VAL A 242 17.41 -4.42 7.07
N ARG A 243 17.53 -4.36 8.40
CA ARG A 243 17.98 -5.46 9.25
C ARG A 243 17.01 -5.60 10.42
N PRO A 244 16.75 -6.82 10.93
CA PRO A 244 16.04 -6.94 12.20
C PRO A 244 16.83 -6.18 13.28
N ALA A 245 16.10 -5.45 14.12
CA ALA A 245 16.63 -5.04 15.42
C ALA A 245 16.75 -6.27 16.34
#